data_AF-A0A919PFX0-F1
#
_entry.id   AF-A0A919PFX0-F1
#
_cell.length_a   1.000
_cell.length_b   1.000
_cell.length_c   1.000
_cell.angle_alpha   90.00
_cell.angle_beta   90.00
_cell.angle_gamma   90.00
#
_symmetry.space_group_name_H-M   'P 1'
#
loop_
_entity.id
_entity.type
_entity.pdbx_description
1 polymer ?
#
loop_
_entity_poly.entity_id
_entity_poly.type
_entity_poly.pdbx_seq_one_letter_code
_entity_poly.pdbx_strand_id
1 'polypeptide(L)'
;MNERQWWNGRWSRLVRRDVFVRNAADGRWQVELRRGGPEGRLRVRSFGSEQDAVGWIESAVVDPEAGWREIRDATILSVRKRGASRSDAKRRGKVAQDLDRAG
;
A
#
# COMPACT_ATOMS: atom_id res chain seq x y z
N MET A 1 -12.52 1.70 -11.26
CA MET A 1 -11.50 0.64 -11.10
C MET A 1 -10.22 1.16 -11.71
N ASN A 2 -9.07 0.96 -11.06
CA ASN A 2 -7.79 1.23 -11.71
C ASN A 2 -7.53 0.08 -12.68
N GLU A 3 -7.04 0.35 -13.88
CA GLU A 3 -6.88 -0.70 -14.88
C GLU A 3 -5.62 -1.52 -14.59
N ARG A 4 -4.57 -0.87 -14.10
CA ARG A 4 -3.35 -1.54 -13.63
C ARG A 4 -2.72 -0.82 -12.44
N GLN A 5 -2.05 -1.59 -11.59
CA GLN A 5 -1.33 -1.07 -10.44
C GLN A 5 0.04 -1.73 -10.32
N TRP A 6 1.04 -0.96 -9.89
CA TRP A 6 2.34 -1.47 -9.47
C TRP A 6 2.67 -0.98 -8.06
N TRP A 7 3.46 -1.78 -7.36
CA TRP A 7 3.98 -1.42 -6.04
C TRP A 7 5.41 -1.93 -5.87
N ASN A 8 6.24 -1.12 -5.22
CA ASN A 8 7.66 -1.41 -5.02
C ASN A 8 7.97 -2.43 -3.90
N GLY A 9 6.98 -3.18 -3.42
CA GLY A 9 7.16 -4.19 -2.38
C GLY A 9 7.53 -3.66 -0.99
N ARG A 10 7.63 -2.33 -0.80
CA ARG A 10 7.97 -1.70 0.48
C ARG A 10 6.73 -1.34 1.28
N TRP A 11 6.65 -1.84 2.50
CA TRP A 11 5.51 -1.63 3.40
C TRP A 11 5.65 -0.38 4.28
N SER A 12 6.87 0.08 4.56
CA SER A 12 7.07 1.25 5.40
C SER A 12 6.67 2.52 4.65
N ARG A 13 6.02 3.44 5.37
CA ARG A 13 5.43 4.65 4.77
C ARG A 13 6.45 5.46 3.97
N LEU A 14 7.66 5.65 4.51
CA LEU A 14 8.67 6.53 3.91
C LEU A 14 9.19 6.07 2.54
N VAL A 15 9.28 4.75 2.31
CA VAL A 15 9.84 4.21 1.07
C VAL A 15 8.79 3.55 0.18
N ARG A 16 7.53 3.44 0.63
CA ARG A 16 6.44 2.90 -0.16
C ARG A 16 6.17 3.77 -1.40
N ARG A 17 6.14 3.12 -2.55
CA ARG A 17 5.79 3.73 -3.84
C ARG A 17 4.75 2.88 -4.54
N ASP A 18 3.64 3.51 -4.91
CA ASP A 18 2.56 2.87 -5.67
C ASP A 18 2.39 3.63 -6.99
N VAL A 19 2.09 2.91 -8.06
CA VAL A 19 1.84 3.46 -9.39
C VAL A 19 0.50 2.94 -9.87
N PHE A 20 -0.34 3.82 -10.40
CA PHE A 20 -1.65 3.45 -10.93
C PHE A 20 -1.79 3.96 -12.35
N VAL A 21 -2.36 3.13 -13.22
CA VAL A 21 -2.74 3.49 -14.58
C VAL A 21 -4.25 3.39 -14.70
N ARG A 22 -4.87 4.43 -15.28
CA ARG A 22 -6.29 4.43 -15.59
C ARG A 22 -6.58 5.26 -16.83
N ASN A 23 -7.63 4.89 -17.55
CA ASN A 23 -8.26 5.78 -18.51
C ASN A 23 -9.01 6.90 -17.77
N ALA A 24 -8.79 8.14 -18.19
CA ALA A 24 -9.47 9.30 -17.65
C ALA A 24 -10.68 9.68 -18.50
N ALA A 25 -11.61 10.44 -17.92
CA ALA A 25 -12.86 10.83 -18.58
C ALA A 25 -12.65 11.65 -19.86
N ASP A 26 -11.48 12.24 -20.05
CA ASP A 26 -11.09 12.99 -21.25
C ASP A 26 -10.46 12.10 -22.34
N GLY A 27 -10.50 10.78 -22.19
CA GLY A 27 -9.96 9.80 -23.12
C GLY A 27 -8.44 9.63 -23.04
N ARG A 28 -7.74 10.38 -22.18
CA ARG A 28 -6.30 10.24 -21.96
C ARG A 28 -5.98 9.19 -20.92
N TRP A 29 -4.81 8.58 -21.04
CA TRP A 29 -4.29 7.67 -20.03
C TRP A 29 -3.54 8.43 -18.95
N GLN A 30 -3.88 8.20 -17.70
CA GLN A 30 -3.23 8.84 -16.56
C GLN A 30 -2.41 7.85 -15.75
N VAL A 31 -1.16 8.22 -15.48
CA VAL A 31 -0.27 7.55 -14.54
C VAL A 31 -0.23 8.35 -13.25
N GLU A 32 -0.69 7.77 -12.15
CA GLU A 32 -0.54 8.31 -10.81
C GLU A 32 0.68 7.68 -10.11
N LEU A 33 1.63 8.51 -9.69
CA LEU A 33 2.75 8.12 -8.84
C LEU A 33 2.47 8.57 -7.41
N ARG A 34 2.37 7.61 -6.49
CA ARG A 34 2.23 7.88 -5.06
C ARG A 34 3.50 7.52 -4.31
N ARG A 35 4.03 8.45 -3.52
CA ARG A 35 5.16 8.24 -2.60
C ARG A 35 4.69 8.50 -1.18
N GLY A 36 4.80 7.52 -0.28
CA GLY A 36 4.31 7.69 1.08
C GLY A 36 3.06 6.87 1.44
N GLY A 37 2.56 6.04 0.52
CA GLY A 37 1.23 5.43 0.63
C GLY A 37 0.09 6.41 0.30
N PRO A 38 -1.14 6.16 0.80
CA PRO A 38 -2.34 6.92 0.44
C PRO A 38 -2.28 8.41 0.78
N GLU A 39 -1.73 8.77 1.95
CA GLU A 39 -1.51 10.15 2.42
C GLU A 39 -0.20 10.77 1.88
N GLY A 40 0.38 10.13 0.87
CA GLY A 40 1.67 10.48 0.32
C GLY A 40 1.61 11.62 -0.70
N ARG A 41 2.76 11.93 -1.28
CA ARG A 41 2.84 12.83 -2.44
C ARG A 41 2.29 12.13 -3.66
N LEU A 42 1.33 12.76 -4.32
CA LEU A 42 0.77 12.35 -5.60
C LEU A 42 1.40 13.18 -6.74
N ARG A 43 1.80 12.51 -7.82
CA ARG A 43 2.10 13.13 -9.11
C ARG A 43 1.31 12.43 -10.18
N VAL A 44 0.80 13.18 -11.15
CA VAL A 44 0.02 12.64 -12.27
C VAL A 44 0.69 13.01 -13.58
N ARG A 45 0.74 12.08 -14.53
CA ARG A 45 1.20 12.31 -15.89
C ARG A 45 0.18 11.73 -16.87
N SER A 46 -0.06 12.43 -17.97
CA SER A 46 -1.01 12.01 -19.01
C SER A 46 -0.28 11.52 -20.26
N PHE A 47 -0.89 10.54 -20.92
CA PHE A 47 -0.41 9.90 -22.15
C PHE A 47 -1.57 9.75 -23.14
N GLY A 48 -1.22 9.64 -24.43
CA GLY A 48 -2.20 9.44 -25.50
C GLY A 48 -2.76 8.01 -25.56
N SER A 49 -1.99 7.02 -25.11
CA SER A 49 -2.37 5.61 -25.14
C SER A 49 -1.96 4.86 -23.87
N GLU A 50 -2.57 3.68 -23.64
CA GLU A 50 -2.18 2.78 -22.55
C GLU A 50 -0.74 2.31 -22.72
N GLN A 51 -0.36 1.96 -23.95
CA GLN A 51 0.96 1.42 -24.27
C GLN A 51 2.06 2.43 -23.99
N ASP A 52 1.86 3.70 -24.30
CA ASP A 52 2.82 4.75 -23.95
C ASP A 52 2.95 4.93 -22.43
N ALA A 53 1.83 4.87 -21.72
CA ALA A 53 1.82 4.98 -20.26
C ALA A 53 2.57 3.82 -19.60
N VAL A 54 2.30 2.58 -20.04
CA VAL A 54 2.93 1.37 -19.51
C VAL A 54 4.42 1.33 -19.89
N GLY A 55 4.77 1.59 -21.14
CA GLY A 55 6.17 1.63 -21.58
C GLY A 55 6.98 2.69 -20.83
N TRP A 56 6.37 3.84 -20.51
CA TRP A 56 7.01 4.84 -19.66
C TRP A 56 7.20 4.37 -18.21
N ILE A 57 6.23 3.65 -17.63
CA ILE A 57 6.38 3.08 -16.28
C ILE A 57 7.54 2.08 -16.24
N GLU A 58 7.58 1.16 -17.19
CA GLU A 58 8.59 0.11 -17.26
C GLU A 58 10.01 0.69 -17.46
N SER A 59 10.13 1.75 -18.26
CA SER A 59 11.43 2.37 -18.54
C SER A 59 11.90 3.40 -17.51
N ALA A 60 10.98 4.18 -16.91
CA ALA A 60 11.34 5.36 -16.13
C ALA A 60 10.95 5.30 -14.65
N VAL A 61 10.13 4.34 -14.24
CA VAL A 61 9.57 4.27 -12.88
C VAL A 61 9.93 2.97 -12.19
N VAL A 62 9.76 1.86 -12.89
CA VAL A 62 10.08 0.52 -12.39
C VAL A 62 11.59 0.33 -12.45
N ASP A 63 12.15 0.10 -11.28
CA ASP A 63 13.55 -0.26 -11.11
C ASP A 63 13.63 -1.78 -10.85
N PRO A 64 14.28 -2.57 -11.72
CA PRO A 64 14.39 -4.02 -11.56
C PRO A 64 14.91 -4.45 -10.18
N GLU A 65 15.81 -3.66 -9.57
CA GLU A 65 16.42 -4.00 -8.28
C GLU A 65 15.55 -3.59 -7.08
N ALA A 66 14.57 -2.70 -7.31
CA ALA A 66 13.75 -2.15 -6.23
C ALA A 66 12.54 -3.01 -5.83
N GLY A 67 12.38 -4.21 -6.42
CA GLY A 67 11.34 -5.17 -6.04
C GLY A 67 9.92 -4.78 -6.47
N TRP A 68 9.81 -4.02 -7.57
CA TRP A 68 8.52 -3.66 -8.17
C TRP A 68 7.77 -4.89 -8.67
N ARG A 69 6.45 -4.86 -8.49
CA ARG A 69 5.54 -5.88 -9.01
C ARG A 69 4.22 -5.29 -9.43
N GLU A 70 3.67 -5.81 -10.53
CA GLU A 70 2.30 -5.55 -10.95
C GLU A 70 1.34 -6.23 -9.96
N ILE A 71 0.32 -5.50 -9.53
CA ILE A 71 -0.80 -6.00 -8.73
C ILE A 71 -2.01 -6.03 -9.65
N ARG A 72 -2.45 -7.23 -10.01
CA ARG A 72 -3.71 -7.45 -10.73
C ARG A 72 -4.82 -7.57 -9.66
N ASP A 73 -5.82 -6.68 -9.69
CA ASP A 73 -6.88 -6.57 -8.66
C ASP A 73 -7.71 -7.88 -8.51
N ALA A 74 -8.32 -8.27 -7.36
CA ALA A 74 -8.89 -7.46 -6.27
C ALA A 74 -8.95 -8.15 -4.88
N THR A 75 -7.92 -8.88 -4.42
CA THR A 75 -7.98 -9.58 -3.09
C THR A 75 -6.94 -9.11 -2.07
N ILE A 76 -5.89 -8.39 -2.47
CA ILE A 76 -4.70 -8.23 -1.60
C ILE A 76 -4.73 -6.97 -0.71
N LEU A 77 -5.61 -5.99 -0.95
CA LEU A 77 -5.70 -4.80 -0.10
C LEU A 77 -6.67 -4.94 1.10
N SER A 78 -7.46 -6.01 1.17
CA SER A 78 -8.39 -6.30 2.29
C SER A 78 -7.81 -7.22 3.38
N VAL A 79 -6.67 -7.87 3.17
CA VAL A 79 -6.16 -8.93 4.07
C VAL A 79 -5.43 -8.44 5.33
N ARG A 80 -5.15 -7.14 5.53
CA ARG A 80 -4.34 -6.70 6.69
C ARG A 80 -4.95 -5.65 7.61
N LYS A 81 -6.22 -5.29 7.43
CA LYS A 81 -6.95 -4.43 8.39
C LYS A 81 -7.79 -5.25 9.38
N ARG A 82 -7.18 -6.27 10.02
CA ARG A 82 -7.71 -6.94 11.23
C ARG A 82 -6.68 -7.16 12.34
N GLY A 83 -5.53 -6.47 12.29
CA GLY A 83 -4.44 -6.67 13.27
C GLY A 83 -4.05 -5.45 14.13
N ALA A 84 -4.78 -4.33 14.05
CA ALA A 84 -4.39 -3.11 14.76
C ALA A 84 -5.61 -2.36 15.31
N SER A 85 -6.26 -2.93 16.33
CA SER A 85 -7.12 -2.18 17.24
C SER A 85 -7.32 -2.97 18.53
N ARG A 86 -6.66 -2.48 19.59
CA ARG A 86 -6.82 -2.74 21.04
C ARG A 86 -5.53 -3.16 21.73
N SER A 87 -4.58 -2.24 21.72
CA SER A 87 -3.57 -2.12 22.77
C SER A 87 -3.71 -0.75 23.41
N ASP A 88 -4.83 -0.49 24.09
CA ASP A 88 -4.88 0.48 25.19
C ASP A 88 -6.20 0.32 25.95
N ALA A 89 -6.18 -0.52 27.00
CA ALA A 89 -6.98 -0.32 28.22
C ALA A 89 -6.72 -1.48 29.18
N LYS A 90 -6.25 -1.12 30.37
CA LYS A 90 -6.30 -1.90 31.61
C LYS A 90 -5.06 -2.74 31.96
N ARG A 91 -3.93 -2.03 32.12
CA ARG A 91 -3.19 -2.15 33.38
C ARG A 91 -4.07 -1.61 34.51
N ARG A 92 -4.59 -2.48 35.38
CA ARG A 92 -4.82 -2.21 36.81
C ARG A 92 -5.38 -3.44 37.52
N GLY A 93 -4.54 -4.00 38.41
CA GLY A 93 -4.91 -4.85 39.55
C GLY A 93 -5.07 -6.33 39.24
N LYS A 94 -4.52 -7.27 40.00
CA LYS A 94 -3.70 -7.19 41.21
C LYS A 94 -3.16 -8.61 41.45
N VAL A 95 -1.89 -8.69 41.81
CA VAL A 95 -1.21 -9.88 42.31
C VAL A 95 -1.78 -10.24 43.69
N ALA A 96 -2.07 -11.52 43.90
CA ALA A 96 -2.04 -12.22 45.19
C ALA A 96 -1.98 -13.72 44.85
N GLN A 97 -0.79 -14.31 44.72
CA GLN A 97 -0.04 -14.96 45.81
C GLN A 97 -0.83 -16.11 46.46
N ASP A 98 -0.51 -17.31 45.99
CA ASP A 98 -0.12 -18.50 46.75
C ASP A 98 -0.20 -18.48 48.29
N LEU A 99 -0.62 -19.65 48.81
CA LEU A 99 -0.21 -20.32 50.06
C LEU A 99 -0.76 -19.83 51.41
N ASP A 100 -1.70 -20.60 51.97
CA ASP A 100 -1.56 -21.37 53.24
C ASP A 100 -2.86 -22.21 53.40
N ARG A 101 -2.86 -23.56 53.40
CA ARG A 101 -2.42 -24.52 54.42
C ARG A 101 -3.07 -24.34 55.80
N ALA A 102 -3.84 -25.37 56.18
CA ALA A 102 -4.13 -25.88 57.53
C ALA A 102 -4.74 -24.94 58.59
N GLY A 103 -5.92 -25.35 59.05
CA GLY A 103 -6.57 -24.94 60.30
C GLY A 103 -7.83 -25.77 60.48
#